data_AF-A0AA84ZK11-F1
#
_entry.id   AF-A0AA84ZK11-F1
#
_cell.length_a   1.000
_cell.length_b   1.000
_cell.length_c   1.000
_cell.angle_alpha   90.00
_cell.angle_beta   90.00
_cell.angle_gamma   90.00
#
_symmetry.space_group_name_H-M   'P 1'
#
loop_
_entity.id
_entity.type
_entity.pdbx_description
1 polymer ?
#
loop_
_entity_poly.entity_id
_entity_poly.type
_entity_poly.pdbx_seq_one_letter_code
_entity_poly.pdbx_strand_id
1 'polypeptide(L)'
;MNSFYYNLPKIELHAHLSGSISSAFLKRESITNRDVQNINSSFDFETWNGDMNRCFDAFRTIHKLIETPEILERATTSVIEEFHQENVILLELRTTLRPIPTHRSYLNAVIKGMQNAPSTDLKVLMKRYSL
;
A
#
# COMPACT_ATOMS: atom_id res chain seq x y z
N MET A 1 3.55 4.32 24.46
CA MET A 1 2.41 4.38 23.53
C MET A 1 1.14 4.05 24.29
N ASN A 2 0.07 4.82 24.09
CA ASN A 2 -1.18 4.64 24.83
C ASN A 2 -1.94 3.45 24.24
N SER A 3 -2.01 2.31 24.95
CA SER A 3 -2.58 1.05 24.43
C SER A 3 -4.09 1.11 24.20
N PHE A 4 -4.76 2.12 24.75
CA PHE A 4 -6.21 2.26 24.71
C PHE A 4 -6.77 2.24 23.28
N TYR A 5 -6.23 3.05 22.35
CA TYR A 5 -6.76 3.16 21.00
C TYR A 5 -6.28 2.05 20.04
N TYR A 6 -5.16 1.39 20.34
CA TYR A 6 -4.66 0.26 19.56
C TYR A 6 -5.64 -0.92 19.62
N ASN A 7 -6.16 -1.23 20.81
CA ASN A 7 -7.05 -2.38 21.04
C ASN A 7 -8.51 -2.12 20.68
N LEU A 8 -8.89 -0.90 20.24
CA LEU A 8 -10.26 -0.64 19.78
C LEU A 8 -10.49 -1.28 18.41
N PRO A 9 -11.61 -1.98 18.19
CA PRO A 9 -11.98 -2.45 16.85
C PRO A 9 -12.23 -1.24 15.95
N LYS A 10 -11.58 -1.21 14.79
CA LYS A 10 -11.64 -0.08 13.85
C LYS A 10 -12.19 -0.49 12.49
N ILE A 11 -12.81 0.48 11.83
CA ILE A 11 -13.32 0.36 10.47
C ILE A 11 -12.63 1.44 9.63
N GLU A 12 -11.88 1.04 8.61
CA GLU A 12 -11.18 1.94 7.69
C GLU A 12 -11.85 1.90 6.31
N LEU A 13 -12.37 3.04 5.85
CA LEU A 13 -13.15 3.13 4.60
C LEU A 13 -12.44 3.93 3.49
N HIS A 14 -11.26 4.47 3.79
CA HIS A 14 -10.48 5.31 2.88
C HIS A 14 -8.98 5.04 3.05
N ALA A 15 -8.57 3.81 2.74
CA ALA A 15 -7.17 3.46 2.55
C ALA A 15 -6.84 3.37 1.06
N HIS A 16 -5.77 4.02 0.61
CA HIS A 16 -5.23 3.81 -0.73
C HIS A 16 -4.07 2.84 -0.66
N LEU A 17 -4.11 1.73 -1.40
CA LEU A 17 -3.08 0.69 -1.37
C LEU A 17 -1.67 1.27 -1.45
N SER A 18 -1.35 2.03 -2.50
CA SER A 18 -0.01 2.61 -2.66
C SER A 18 0.34 3.68 -1.63
N GLY A 19 -0.65 4.30 -0.98
CA GLY A 19 -0.42 5.24 0.12
C GLY A 19 -0.28 4.59 1.49
N SER A 20 -0.71 3.33 1.62
CA SER A 20 -0.61 2.55 2.84
C SER A 20 0.64 1.67 2.91
N ILE A 21 1.48 1.64 1.86
CA ILE A 21 2.72 0.86 1.87
C ILE A 21 3.71 1.48 2.85
N SER A 22 4.12 0.73 3.87
CA SER A 22 5.05 1.20 4.89
C SER A 22 6.47 1.42 4.35
N SER A 23 7.19 2.35 4.98
CA SER A 23 8.61 2.56 4.71
C SER A 23 9.45 1.32 5.01
N ALA A 24 9.02 0.49 5.98
CA ALA A 24 9.64 -0.80 6.29
C ALA A 24 9.54 -1.77 5.11
N PHE A 25 8.35 -1.89 4.49
CA PHE A 25 8.16 -2.67 3.27
C PHE A 25 9.07 -2.17 2.14
N LEU A 26 9.06 -0.85 1.87
CA LEU A 26 9.87 -0.27 0.78
C LEU A 26 11.37 -0.51 0.97
N LYS A 27 11.89 -0.36 2.20
CA LYS A 27 13.29 -0.66 2.53
C LYS A 27 13.63 -2.13 2.35
N ARG A 28 12.72 -3.05 2.73
CA ARG A 28 12.93 -4.49 2.55
C ARG A 28 13.01 -4.84 1.06
N GLU A 29 12.09 -4.34 0.25
CA GLU A 29 12.06 -4.60 -1.19
C GLU A 29 13.22 -3.94 -1.94
N SER A 30 13.70 -2.77 -1.50
CA SER A 30 14.88 -2.14 -2.10
C SER A 30 16.18 -2.89 -1.80
N ILE A 31 16.29 -3.53 -0.64
CA ILE A 31 17.46 -4.37 -0.31
C ILE A 31 17.46 -5.64 -1.18
N THR A 32 16.31 -6.26 -1.38
CA THR A 32 16.20 -7.52 -2.14
C THR A 32 16.28 -7.33 -3.65
N ASN A 33 15.90 -6.16 -4.16
CA ASN A 33 15.91 -5.86 -5.59
C ASN A 33 16.91 -4.73 -5.92
N ARG A 34 18.05 -5.05 -6.55
CA ARG A 34 19.10 -4.05 -6.87
C ARG A 34 18.59 -2.92 -7.77
N ASP A 35 17.63 -3.20 -8.64
CA ASP A 35 17.05 -2.20 -9.55
C ASP A 35 16.28 -1.10 -8.77
N VAL A 36 15.86 -1.44 -7.56
CA VAL A 36 15.04 -0.61 -6.67
C VAL A 36 15.90 0.25 -5.72
N GLN A 37 17.21 0.00 -5.61
CA GLN A 37 18.11 0.69 -4.67
C GLN A 37 18.32 2.19 -4.97
N ASN A 38 18.07 2.63 -6.21
CA ASN A 38 18.27 4.02 -6.62
C ASN A 38 17.09 4.95 -6.29
N ILE A 39 16.04 4.42 -5.66
CA ILE A 39 14.83 5.17 -5.37
C ILE A 39 14.85 5.56 -3.90
N ASN A 40 15.36 6.77 -3.62
CA ASN A 40 15.40 7.34 -2.29
C ASN A 40 13.97 7.74 -1.87
N SER A 41 13.19 6.77 -1.36
CA SER A 41 11.77 6.93 -1.02
C SER A 41 11.55 7.66 0.30
N SER A 42 12.28 8.76 0.53
CA SER A 42 12.14 9.54 1.75
C SER A 42 11.11 10.66 1.53
N PHE A 43 9.83 10.28 1.44
CA PHE A 43 8.80 11.25 1.79
C PHE A 43 8.80 11.35 3.31
N ASP A 44 9.52 12.36 3.79
CA ASP A 44 9.60 12.66 5.20
C ASP A 44 8.44 13.57 5.59
N PHE A 45 7.52 13.03 6.38
CA PHE A 45 6.37 13.77 6.91
C PHE A 45 6.79 14.85 7.90
N GLU A 46 7.93 14.71 8.57
CA GLU A 46 8.42 15.71 9.54
C GLU A 46 8.88 17.00 8.84
N THR A 47 9.36 16.90 7.61
CA THR A 47 9.78 18.04 6.78
C THR A 47 8.74 18.43 5.72
N TRP A 48 7.52 17.92 5.82
CA TRP A 48 6.44 18.27 4.90
C TRP A 48 5.88 19.66 5.23
N ASN A 49 5.89 20.54 4.22
CA ASN A 49 5.44 21.93 4.33
C ASN A 49 4.03 22.17 3.73
N GLY A 50 3.27 21.10 3.47
CA GLY A 50 1.97 21.18 2.80
C GLY A 50 2.03 21.18 1.26
N ASP A 51 3.21 21.08 0.65
CA ASP A 51 3.33 21.00 -0.82
C ASP A 51 2.78 19.65 -1.33
N MET A 52 1.68 19.73 -2.08
CA MET A 52 1.02 18.58 -2.70
C MET A 52 1.85 17.98 -3.85
N ASN A 53 2.71 18.75 -4.52
CA ASN A 53 3.55 18.21 -5.60
C ASN A 53 4.54 17.18 -5.06
N ARG A 54 5.14 17.45 -3.89
CA ARG A 54 6.01 16.49 -3.19
C ARG A 54 5.27 15.20 -2.82
N CYS A 55 3.98 15.30 -2.47
CA CYS A 55 3.14 14.13 -2.21
C CYS A 55 2.96 13.28 -3.47
N PHE A 56 2.66 13.91 -4.62
CA PHE A 56 2.57 13.21 -5.90
C PHE A 56 3.92 12.62 -6.36
N ASP A 57 5.04 13.27 -6.06
CA ASP A 57 6.39 12.72 -6.30
C ASP A 57 6.65 11.44 -5.51
N ALA A 58 6.21 11.41 -4.25
CA ALA A 58 6.28 10.22 -3.41
C ALA A 58 5.44 9.08 -3.99
N PHE A 59 4.22 9.36 -4.46
CA PHE A 59 3.40 8.34 -5.12
C PHE A 59 4.04 7.84 -6.42
N ARG A 60 4.60 8.72 -7.25
CA ARG A 60 5.35 8.33 -8.46
C ARG A 60 6.50 7.39 -8.13
N THR A 61 7.21 7.69 -7.06
CA THR A 61 8.31 6.88 -6.52
C THR A 61 7.78 5.51 -6.10
N ILE A 62 6.76 5.45 -5.23
CA ILE A 62 6.16 4.19 -4.76
C ILE A 62 5.67 3.34 -5.93
N HIS A 63 5.03 3.93 -6.94
CA HIS A 63 4.55 3.19 -8.11
C HIS A 63 5.66 2.54 -8.94
N LYS A 64 6.86 3.12 -8.98
CA LYS A 64 8.04 2.47 -9.58
C LYS A 64 8.54 1.31 -8.72
N LEU A 65 8.45 1.43 -7.40
CA LEU A 65 8.87 0.37 -6.46
C LEU A 65 7.99 -0.89 -6.58
N ILE A 66 6.69 -0.71 -6.88
CA ILE A 66 5.71 -1.80 -6.97
C ILE A 66 5.34 -2.16 -8.42
N GLU A 67 6.28 -2.01 -9.35
CA GLU A 67 6.01 -2.13 -10.79
C GLU A 67 5.84 -3.55 -11.33
N THR A 68 5.98 -4.58 -10.49
CA THR A 68 5.74 -5.97 -10.87
C THR A 68 4.55 -6.58 -10.12
N PRO A 69 3.80 -7.53 -10.72
CA PRO A 69 2.73 -8.25 -10.04
C PRO A 69 3.17 -8.87 -8.71
N GLU A 70 4.38 -9.42 -8.65
CA GLU A 70 4.90 -10.11 -7.47
C GLU A 70 5.15 -9.15 -6.31
N ILE A 71 5.70 -7.96 -6.58
CA ILE A 71 5.90 -6.94 -5.55
C ILE A 71 4.55 -6.37 -5.11
N LEU A 72 3.63 -6.13 -6.05
CA LEU A 72 2.28 -5.63 -5.74
C LEU A 72 1.50 -6.60 -4.85
N GLU A 73 1.60 -7.91 -5.12
CA GLU A 73 1.00 -8.95 -4.29
C GLU A 73 1.52 -8.87 -2.85
N ARG A 74 2.85 -8.86 -2.67
CA ARG A 74 3.48 -8.73 -1.34
C ARG A 74 3.12 -7.41 -0.64
N ALA A 75 3.07 -6.30 -1.39
CA ALA A 75 2.69 -5.00 -0.86
C ALA A 75 1.25 -5.03 -0.35
N THR A 76 0.34 -5.64 -1.11
CA THR A 76 -1.06 -5.79 -0.72
C THR A 76 -1.19 -6.62 0.55
N THR A 77 -0.49 -7.76 0.63
CA THR A 77 -0.46 -8.59 1.85
C THR A 77 0.06 -7.81 3.06
N SER A 78 1.21 -7.13 2.91
CA SER A 78 1.82 -6.33 4.00
C SER A 78 0.89 -5.23 4.51
N VAL A 79 0.19 -4.53 3.61
CA VAL A 79 -0.75 -3.46 4.00
C VAL A 79 -1.91 -4.02 4.84
N ILE A 80 -2.48 -5.16 4.43
CA ILE A 80 -3.60 -5.77 5.16
C ILE A 80 -3.13 -6.31 6.52
N GLU A 81 -1.94 -6.91 6.58
CA GLU A 81 -1.32 -7.37 7.83
C GLU A 81 -1.11 -6.22 8.82
N GLU A 82 -0.60 -5.08 8.35
CA GLU A 82 -0.38 -3.90 9.19
C GLU A 82 -1.71 -3.32 9.72
N PHE A 83 -2.74 -3.20 8.88
CA PHE A 83 -4.08 -2.79 9.35
C PHE A 83 -4.67 -3.79 10.36
N HIS A 84 -4.48 -5.09 10.14
CA HIS A 84 -4.91 -6.13 11.08
C HIS A 84 -4.20 -6.02 12.43
N GLN A 85 -2.89 -5.77 12.44
CA GLN A 85 -2.09 -5.55 13.66
C GLN A 85 -2.55 -4.31 14.43
N GLU A 86 -3.11 -3.32 13.73
CA GLU A 86 -3.76 -2.17 14.35
C GLU A 86 -5.20 -2.44 14.76
N ASN A 87 -5.71 -3.67 14.74
CA ASN A 87 -7.08 -4.03 15.12
C ASN A 87 -8.16 -3.37 14.23
N VAL A 88 -7.87 -3.18 12.94
CA VAL A 88 -8.88 -2.89 11.93
C VAL A 88 -9.61 -4.18 11.60
N ILE A 89 -10.91 -4.21 11.89
CA ILE A 89 -11.76 -5.39 11.68
C ILE A 89 -12.46 -5.37 10.33
N LEU A 90 -12.64 -4.19 9.74
CA LEU A 90 -13.17 -3.99 8.39
C LEU A 90 -12.32 -2.95 7.66
N LEU A 91 -11.80 -3.33 6.50
CA LEU A 91 -10.99 -2.48 5.65
C LEU A 91 -11.63 -2.39 4.26
N GLU A 92 -11.88 -1.17 3.77
CA GLU A 92 -12.15 -0.87 2.37
C GLU A 92 -10.87 -0.34 1.70
N LEU A 93 -10.09 -1.26 1.12
CA LEU A 93 -8.87 -0.91 0.43
C LEU A 93 -9.17 -0.44 -0.99
N ARG A 94 -8.63 0.73 -1.36
CA ARG A 94 -8.84 1.36 -2.66
C ARG A 94 -7.54 1.40 -3.45
N THR A 95 -7.65 1.20 -4.75
CA THR A 95 -6.51 1.36 -5.63
C THR A 95 -6.91 1.81 -7.03
N THR A 96 -5.97 2.47 -7.71
CA THR A 96 -6.09 2.84 -9.12
C THR A 96 -5.46 1.74 -9.96
N LEU A 97 -6.22 1.15 -10.89
CA LEU A 97 -5.71 0.14 -11.80
C LEU A 97 -4.55 0.70 -12.63
N ARG A 98 -3.41 -0.02 -12.62
CA ARG A 98 -2.24 0.29 -13.44
C ARG A 98 -1.86 -0.91 -14.30
N PRO A 99 -1.34 -0.71 -15.52
CA PRO A 99 -0.93 -1.83 -16.37
C PRO A 99 0.44 -2.34 -15.96
N ILE A 100 0.49 -3.40 -15.12
CA ILE A 100 1.75 -4.07 -14.74
C ILE A 100 1.62 -5.60 -14.85
N PRO A 101 2.05 -6.22 -15.96
CA PRO A 101 2.11 -5.64 -17.31
C PRO A 101 0.72 -5.29 -17.89
N THR A 102 -0.38 -5.81 -17.34
CA THR A 102 -1.76 -5.54 -17.77
C THR A 102 -2.65 -5.15 -16.59
N HIS A 103 -3.82 -4.55 -16.83
CA HIS A 103 -4.79 -4.30 -15.76
C HIS A 103 -5.28 -5.59 -15.09
N ARG A 104 -5.35 -6.70 -15.85
CA ARG A 104 -5.76 -8.01 -15.32
C ARG A 104 -4.70 -8.59 -14.38
N SER A 105 -3.43 -8.50 -14.73
CA SER A 105 -2.34 -8.97 -13.87
C SER A 105 -2.23 -8.13 -12.60
N TYR A 106 -2.42 -6.80 -12.70
CA TYR A 106 -2.54 -5.93 -11.53
C TYR A 106 -3.65 -6.41 -10.58
N LEU A 107 -4.86 -6.60 -11.11
CA LEU A 107 -6.00 -7.03 -10.30
C LEU A 107 -5.77 -8.40 -9.67
N ASN A 108 -5.23 -9.35 -10.44
CA ASN A 108 -4.91 -10.68 -9.93
C ASN A 108 -3.87 -10.62 -8.79
N ALA A 109 -2.86 -9.77 -8.90
CA ALA A 109 -1.86 -9.58 -7.84
C ALA A 109 -2.49 -9.02 -6.56
N VAL A 110 -3.38 -8.01 -6.67
CA VAL A 110 -4.12 -7.49 -5.52
C VAL A 110 -4.97 -8.60 -4.87
N ILE A 111 -5.75 -9.34 -5.67
CA ILE A 111 -6.60 -10.42 -5.17
C ILE A 111 -5.78 -11.50 -4.46
N LYS A 112 -4.66 -11.94 -5.04
CA LYS A 112 -3.77 -12.90 -4.39
C LYS A 112 -3.21 -12.36 -3.08
N GLY A 113 -2.79 -11.09 -3.06
CA GLY A 113 -2.29 -10.45 -1.87
C GLY A 113 -3.32 -10.42 -0.73
N MET A 114 -4.59 -10.20 -1.08
CA MET A 114 -5.72 -10.30 -0.14
C MET A 114 -5.92 -11.73 0.37
N GLN A 115 -5.84 -12.73 -0.50
CA GLN A 115 -6.02 -14.14 -0.15
C GLN A 115 -4.91 -14.67 0.77
N ASN A 116 -3.70 -14.13 0.61
CA ASN A 116 -2.53 -14.51 1.43
C ASN A 116 -2.50 -13.78 2.78
N ALA A 117 -3.29 -12.72 2.95
CA ALA A 117 -3.34 -11.93 4.18
C ALA A 117 -4.20 -12.61 5.27
N PRO A 118 -4.00 -12.28 6.56
CA PRO A 118 -4.82 -12.81 7.64
C PRO A 118 -6.31 -12.49 7.46
N SER A 119 -7.17 -13.40 7.95
CA SER A 119 -8.63 -13.28 7.91
C SER A 119 -9.11 -12.01 8.63
N THR A 120 -9.28 -10.95 7.86
CA THR A 120 -9.97 -9.71 8.23
C THR A 120 -11.22 -9.64 7.36
N ASP A 121 -12.35 -9.11 7.85
CA ASP A 121 -13.53 -8.90 7.00
C ASP A 121 -13.20 -7.79 5.98
N LEU A 122 -12.59 -8.20 4.88
CA LEU A 122 -11.95 -7.33 3.91
C LEU A 122 -12.87 -7.10 2.72
N LYS A 123 -13.12 -5.83 2.43
CA LYS A 123 -13.79 -5.41 1.20
C LYS A 123 -12.80 -4.61 0.37
N VAL A 124 -12.72 -4.87 -0.93
CA VAL A 124 -11.84 -4.09 -1.81
C VAL A 124 -12.68 -3.31 -2.79
N LEU A 125 -12.49 -1.99 -2.77
CA LEU A 125 -13.16 -1.05 -3.65
C LEU A 125 -12.20 -0.60 -4.73
N MET A 126 -12.37 -1.14 -5.93
CA MET A 126 -11.66 -0.66 -7.09
C MET A 126 -12.25 0.67 -7.56
N LYS A 127 -11.46 1.75 -7.48
CA LYS A 127 -11.83 3.03 -8.08
C LYS A 127 -11.15 3.18 -9.43
N ARG A 128 -11.97 3.26 -10.48
CA ARG A 128 -11.55 3.79 -11.77
C ARG A 128 -11.71 5.30 -11.71
N TYR A 129 -10.59 6.03 -11.65
CA TYR A 129 -10.62 7.45 -12.00
C TYR A 129 -10.53 7.54 -13.52
N SER A 130 -11.61 8.01 -14.16
CA SER A 130 -11.50 8.63 -15.47
C SER A 130 -10.88 10.01 -15.22
N LEU A 131 -9.59 10.15 -15.48
CA LEU A 131 -8.99 11.47 -15.67
C LEU A 131 -9.30 11.93 -17.09
#